data_AF-A0A090G415-F1
#
_entry.id   AF-A0A090G415-F1
#
_cell.length_a   1.000
_cell.length_b   1.000
_cell.length_c   1.000
_cell.angle_alpha   90.00
_cell.angle_beta   90.00
_cell.angle_gamma   90.00
#
_symmetry.space_group_name_H-M   'P 1'
#
loop_
_entity.id
_entity.type
_entity.pdbx_description
1 polymer ?
#
loop_
_entity_poly.entity_id
_entity_poly.type
_entity_poly.pdbx_seq_one_letter_code
_entity_poly.pdbx_strand_id
1 'polypeptide(L)' 'MPALRSALGNSLAGAQGKTLADQNKIDKTMAPGCAIGLYTAAECDRHTKVSAARRSELQ' A
#
# COMPACT_ATOMS: atom_id res chain seq x y z
N MET A 1 10.33 16.44 -1.77
CA MET A 1 11.30 15.37 -1.45
C MET A 1 10.74 14.02 -1.88
N PRO A 2 11.13 13.50 -3.06
CA PRO A 2 10.65 12.20 -3.57
C PRO A 2 11.00 11.02 -2.64
N ALA A 3 12.08 11.15 -1.86
CA ALA A 3 12.60 10.10 -0.99
C ALA A 3 11.58 9.62 0.08
N LEU A 4 10.67 10.48 0.55
CA LEU A 4 9.67 10.07 1.54
C LEU A 4 8.62 9.11 0.96
N ARG A 5 8.27 9.24 -0.34
CA ARG A 5 7.37 8.29 -1.02
C ARG A 5 8.03 6.96 -1.27
N SER A 6 9.33 6.94 -1.57
CA SER A 6 10.09 5.68 -1.69
C SER A 6 10.25 4.97 -0.34
N ALA A 7 10.34 5.72 0.77
CA ALA A 7 10.44 5.15 2.11
C ALA A 7 9.13 4.52 2.62
N LEU A 8 7.97 5.08 2.26
CA LEU A 8 6.66 4.47 2.58
C LEU A 8 6.44 3.15 1.85
N GLY A 9 7.07 2.97 0.69
CA GLY A 9 7.03 1.73 -0.08
C GLY A 9 7.77 0.55 0.56
N ASN A 10 8.61 0.77 1.59
CA ASN A 10 9.51 -0.29 2.06
C ASN A 10 9.44 -0.64 3.56
N SER A 11 8.56 -0.03 4.36
CA SER A 11 8.21 -0.54 5.71
C SER A 11 7.02 0.20 6.32
N LEU A 12 5.83 -0.39 6.20
CA LEU A 12 5.04 -0.52 7.43
C LEU A 12 5.83 -1.43 8.37
N ALA A 13 6.08 -0.98 9.59
CA ALA A 13 6.84 -1.78 10.56
C ALA A 13 6.30 -3.23 10.59
N GLY A 14 7.07 -4.17 10.04
CA GLY A 14 6.75 -5.59 10.01
C GLY A 14 5.72 -6.08 8.99
N ALA A 15 5.26 -5.28 8.01
CA ALA A 15 4.37 -5.77 6.94
C ALA A 15 5.11 -5.85 5.59
N GLN A 16 5.32 -7.06 5.09
CA GLN A 16 6.06 -7.33 3.84
C GLN A 16 5.15 -7.75 2.67
N GLY A 17 3.84 -7.80 2.89
CA GLY A 17 2.89 -8.34 1.93
C GLY A 17 3.01 -9.85 1.71
N LYS A 18 3.66 -10.60 2.60
CA LYS A 18 3.88 -12.05 2.45
C LYS A 18 2.69 -12.88 2.90
N THR A 19 1.80 -12.30 3.70
CA THR A 19 0.57 -12.93 4.17
C THR A 19 -0.61 -12.00 3.92
N LEU A 20 -1.83 -12.54 3.95
CA LEU A 20 -3.04 -11.71 3.92
C LEU A 20 -3.06 -10.71 5.09
N ALA A 21 -2.52 -11.08 6.26
CA ALA A 21 -2.39 -10.19 7.39
C ALA A 21 -1.43 -9.02 7.11
N ASP A 22 -0.33 -9.26 6.41
CA ASP A 22 0.59 -8.20 5.99
C ASP A 22 -0.05 -7.28 4.95
N GLN A 23 -0.71 -7.86 3.93
CA GLN A 23 -1.40 -7.06 2.92
C GLN A 23 -2.51 -6.21 3.53
N ASN A 24 -3.27 -6.74 4.48
CA ASN A 24 -4.26 -5.97 5.22
C ASN A 24 -3.65 -4.79 5.98
N LYS A 25 -2.45 -4.94 6.56
CA LYS A 25 -1.74 -3.82 7.21
C LYS A 25 -1.34 -2.76 6.18
N ILE A 26 -0.80 -3.19 5.05
CA ILE A 26 -0.41 -2.33 3.92
C ILE A 26 -1.58 -1.50 3.41
N ASP A 27 -2.71 -2.13 3.10
CA ASP A 27 -3.91 -1.46 2.59
C ASP A 27 -4.44 -0.42 3.60
N LYS A 28 -4.48 -0.78 4.89
CA LYS A 28 -4.97 0.10 5.97
C LYS A 28 -4.13 1.34 6.18
N THR A 29 -2.84 1.33 5.84
CA THR A 29 -1.98 2.51 5.96
C THR A 29 -2.08 3.43 4.75
N MET A 30 -2.29 2.87 3.56
CA MET A 30 -2.48 3.68 2.35
C MET A 30 -3.85 4.37 2.32
N ALA A 31 -4.91 3.70 2.78
CA ALA A 31 -6.28 4.18 2.66
C ALA A 31 -6.54 5.61 3.24
N PRO A 32 -6.06 5.98 4.45
CA PRO A 32 -6.26 7.33 4.98
C PRO A 32 -5.57 8.41 4.11
N GLY A 33 -4.37 8.13 3.61
CA GLY A 33 -3.65 9.05 2.74
C GLY A 33 -4.38 9.28 1.42
N CYS A 34 -5.01 8.24 0.87
CA CYS A 34 -5.89 8.38 -0.29
C CYS A 34 -7.16 9.17 0.02
N ALA A 35 -7.79 8.94 1.17
CA ALA A 35 -9.03 9.61 1.57
C ALA A 35 -8.86 11.12 1.75
N ILE A 36 -7.71 11.58 2.25
CA ILE A 36 -7.43 13.01 2.49
C ILE A 36 -6.67 13.69 1.34
N GLY A 37 -6.42 12.99 0.23
CA GLY A 37 -5.70 13.54 -0.92
C GLY A 37 -4.20 13.75 -0.70
N LEU A 38 -3.59 13.07 0.27
CA LEU A 38 -2.13 13.05 0.46
C LEU A 38 -1.41 12.41 -0.74
N TYR A 39 -2.05 11.41 -1.34
CA TYR A 39 -1.66 10.79 -2.60
C TYR A 39 -2.56 11.24 -3.73
N THR A 40 -2.02 11.28 -4.94
CA THR A 40 -2.79 11.51 -6.16
C THR A 40 -3.73 10.33 -6.43
N ALA A 41 -4.80 10.57 -7.19
CA ALA A 41 -5.72 9.52 -7.61
C ALA A 41 -5.00 8.38 -8.37
N ALA A 42 -3.98 8.71 -9.17
CA ALA A 42 -3.16 7.74 -9.89
C ALA A 42 -2.28 6.87 -8.96
N GLU A 43 -1.73 7.45 -7.89
CA GLU A 43 -0.97 6.71 -6.88
C GLU A 43 -1.89 5.74 -6.10
N CYS A 44 -3.10 6.18 -5.75
CA CYS A 44 -4.10 5.34 -5.09
C CYS A 44 -4.59 4.19 -5.98
N ASP A 45 -4.92 4.46 -7.23
CA ASP A 45 -5.34 3.44 -8.21
C ASP A 45 -4.24 2.39 -8.45
N ARG A 46 -2.99 2.84 -8.60
CA ARG A 46 -1.84 1.93 -8.71
C ARG A 46 -1.74 1.02 -7.48
N HIS A 47 -1.91 1.56 -6.28
CA HIS A 47 -1.90 0.78 -5.04
C HIS A 47 -3.02 -0.27 -5.03
N THR A 48 -4.25 0.11 -5.39
CA THR A 48 -5.38 -0.83 -5.48
C THR A 48 -5.11 -1.99 -6.43
N LYS A 49 -4.59 -1.72 -7.62
CA LYS A 49 -4.27 -2.76 -8.62
C LYS A 49 -3.20 -3.72 -8.13
N VAL A 50 -2.11 -3.20 -7.56
CA VAL A 50 -1.02 -4.01 -7.01
C VAL A 50 -1.50 -4.84 -5.81
N SER A 51 -2.31 -4.24 -4.92
CA SER A 51 -2.88 -4.97 -3.78
C SER A 51 -3.78 -6.12 -4.23
N ALA A 52 -4.66 -5.88 -5.21
CA ALA A 52 -5.53 -6.91 -5.76
C ALA A 52 -4.75 -8.10 -6.34
N ALA A 53 -3.75 -7.84 -7.18
CA ALA A 53 -2.87 -8.87 -7.74
C ALA A 53 -2.17 -9.66 -6.62
N ARG A 54 -1.63 -8.94 -5.62
CA ARG A 54 -0.96 -9.60 -4.50
C ARG A 54 -1.89 -10.48 -3.68
N ARG A 55 -3.14 -10.05 -3.46
CA ARG A 55 -4.13 -10.86 -2.73
C ARG A 55 -4.49 -12.13 -3.49
N SER A 56 -4.54 -12.11 -4.82
CA SER A 56 -4.76 -13.33 -5.60
C SER A 56 -3.60 -14.32 -5.53
N GLU A 57 -2.36 -13.86 -5.31
CA GLU A 57 -1.19 -14.74 -5.10
C GLU A 57 -1.17 -15.40 -3.71
N LEU A 58 -1.91 -14.85 -2.75
CA LEU A 58 -1.91 -15.26 -1.34
C LEU A 58 -3.14 -16.11 -0.96
N GLN A 59 -4.02 -16.36 -1.91
CA GLN A 59 -5.19 -17.25 -1.81
C GLN A 59 -4.81 -18.68 -2.15
#